data_AF-A0A329E0Q2-F1
#
_entry.id   AF-A0A329E0Q2-F1
#
_cell.length_a   1.000
_cell.length_b   1.000
_cell.length_c   1.000
_cell.angle_alpha   90.00
_cell.angle_beta   90.00
_cell.angle_gamma   90.00
#
_symmetry.space_group_name_H-M   'P 1'
#
loop_
_entity.id
_entity.type
_entity.pdbx_description
1 polymer ?
#
loop_
_entity_poly.entity_id
_entity_poly.type
_entity_poly.pdbx_seq_one_letter_code
_entity_poly.pdbx_strand_id
1 'polypeptide(L)'
;MSKAWADKYPNTHLRVVRALIRAAYWLDENNNANRQEAVKLLAKSQYVGADAEVIANSMTGTFEYEKGDKRDVPDFNVFFRHNATYPYYSDAIWYLTQMRRWGQIPEQQSDDWYMNIAKEVYRPDIYQQAAQSLIEDGTLSAKDFPDFKQMDGFRAPQKHFIDDIVYDGRQPNAYLEKFSIGLKGKDKV
;
A
#
# COMPACT_ATOMS: atom_id res chain seq x y z
N MET A 1 8.58 -0.79 11.08
CA MET A 1 9.90 -0.81 11.74
C MET A 1 10.22 0.62 12.18
N SER A 2 10.85 0.84 13.34
CA SER A 2 11.20 2.22 13.74
C SER A 2 12.43 2.72 12.99
N LYS A 3 12.53 4.05 12.80
CA LYS A 3 13.68 4.69 12.15
C LYS A 3 15.00 4.33 12.83
N ALA A 4 15.05 4.41 14.16
CA ALA A 4 16.24 4.10 14.95
C ALA A 4 16.74 2.66 14.73
N TRP A 5 15.84 1.69 14.61
CA TRP A 5 16.22 0.30 14.32
C TRP A 5 16.73 0.14 12.88
N ALA A 6 16.05 0.76 11.91
CA ALA A 6 16.44 0.73 10.50
C ALA A 6 17.83 1.32 10.28
N ASP A 7 18.14 2.45 10.94
CA ASP A 7 19.45 3.12 10.87
C ASP A 7 20.55 2.29 11.55
N LYS A 8 20.22 1.60 12.66
CA LYS A 8 21.18 0.74 13.38
C LYS A 8 21.47 -0.57 12.65
N TYR A 9 20.50 -1.12 11.92
CA TYR A 9 20.60 -2.41 11.24
C TYR A 9 20.22 -2.34 9.75
N PRO A 10 20.92 -1.52 8.94
CA PRO A 10 20.50 -1.22 7.57
C PRO A 10 20.47 -2.46 6.66
N ASN A 11 21.45 -3.36 6.80
CA ASN A 11 21.50 -4.60 6.02
C ASN A 11 20.37 -5.58 6.39
N THR A 12 20.06 -5.70 7.69
CA THR A 12 18.97 -6.55 8.16
C THR A 12 17.63 -5.97 7.72
N HIS A 13 17.46 -4.65 7.83
CA HIS A 13 16.28 -3.95 7.33
C HIS A 13 16.06 -4.24 5.84
N LEU A 14 17.08 -4.07 5.00
CA LEU A 14 17.00 -4.35 3.57
C LEU A 14 16.61 -5.81 3.29
N ARG A 15 17.21 -6.77 4.00
CA ARG A 15 16.89 -8.20 3.86
C ARG A 15 15.45 -8.54 4.29
N VAL A 16 14.92 -7.85 5.31
CA VAL A 16 13.51 -7.97 5.70
C VAL A 16 12.60 -7.44 4.59
N VAL A 17 12.90 -6.26 4.03
CA VAL A 17 12.12 -5.71 2.90
C VAL A 17 12.14 -6.67 1.71
N ARG A 18 13.32 -7.23 1.37
CA ARG A 18 13.43 -8.28 0.34
C ARG A 18 12.54 -9.49 0.61
N ALA A 19 12.52 -9.98 1.86
CA ALA A 19 11.69 -11.12 2.24
C ALA A 19 10.20 -10.81 2.11
N LEU A 20 9.77 -9.61 2.48
CA LEU A 20 8.38 -9.16 2.34
C LEU A 20 7.96 -9.05 0.88
N ILE A 21 8.83 -8.51 0.01
CA ILE A 21 8.58 -8.45 -1.44
C ILE A 21 8.38 -9.86 -2.01
N ARG A 22 9.24 -10.81 -1.65
CA ARG A 22 9.12 -12.21 -2.08
C ARG A 22 7.85 -12.88 -1.58
N ALA A 23 7.48 -12.64 -0.33
CA ALA A 23 6.24 -13.18 0.23
C ALA A 23 5.01 -12.64 -0.52
N ALA A 24 4.98 -11.34 -0.81
CA ALA A 24 3.92 -10.73 -1.61
C ALA A 24 3.86 -11.30 -3.03
N TYR A 25 5.02 -11.46 -3.69
CA TYR A 25 5.11 -12.09 -5.00
C TYR A 25 4.53 -13.50 -4.99
N TRP A 26 4.98 -14.33 -4.03
CA TRP A 26 4.53 -15.71 -3.88
C TRP A 26 3.01 -15.80 -3.69
N LEU A 27 2.39 -14.88 -2.95
CA LEU A 27 0.94 -14.86 -2.75
C LEU A 27 0.13 -14.61 -4.04
N ASP A 28 0.72 -13.93 -5.02
CA ASP A 28 0.08 -13.57 -6.29
C ASP A 28 0.54 -14.44 -7.47
N GLU A 29 1.53 -15.31 -7.26
CA GLU A 29 2.13 -16.15 -8.29
C GLU A 29 1.12 -17.13 -8.90
N ASN A 30 1.29 -17.42 -10.20
CA ASN A 30 0.49 -18.39 -10.96
C ASN A 30 -1.02 -18.18 -10.81
N ASN A 31 -1.46 -16.92 -10.88
CA ASN A 31 -2.86 -16.52 -10.68
C ASN A 31 -3.41 -16.99 -9.32
N ASN A 32 -2.70 -16.61 -8.24
CA ASN A 32 -3.08 -16.88 -6.85
C ASN A 32 -3.00 -18.35 -6.40
N ALA A 33 -2.24 -19.20 -7.10
CA ALA A 33 -2.17 -20.64 -6.83
C ALA A 33 -1.72 -20.97 -5.38
N ASN A 34 -0.89 -20.10 -4.80
CA ASN A 34 -0.29 -20.30 -3.48
C ASN A 34 -1.20 -19.84 -2.32
N ARG A 35 -2.31 -19.14 -2.59
CA ARG A 35 -3.13 -18.53 -1.53
C ARG A 35 -3.82 -19.56 -0.63
N GLN A 36 -4.16 -20.74 -1.14
CA GLN A 36 -4.70 -21.84 -0.33
C GLN A 36 -3.68 -22.36 0.69
N GLU A 37 -2.40 -22.38 0.34
CA GLU A 37 -1.35 -22.71 1.29
C GLU A 37 -1.18 -21.61 2.34
N ALA A 38 -1.20 -20.34 1.91
CA ALA A 38 -1.17 -19.20 2.83
C ALA A 38 -2.31 -19.24 3.85
N VAL A 39 -3.53 -19.58 3.42
CA VAL A 39 -4.70 -19.78 4.29
C VAL A 39 -4.42 -20.83 5.37
N LYS A 40 -3.88 -22.00 4.99
CA LYS A 40 -3.52 -23.06 5.95
C LYS A 40 -2.46 -22.62 6.95
N LEU A 41 -1.50 -21.79 6.52
CA LEU A 41 -0.49 -21.22 7.41
C LEU A 41 -1.14 -20.26 8.42
N LEU A 42 -1.96 -19.33 7.96
CA LEU A 42 -2.63 -18.33 8.81
C LEU A 42 -3.63 -18.96 9.79
N ALA A 43 -4.28 -20.06 9.41
CA ALA A 43 -5.24 -20.78 10.24
C ALA A 43 -4.60 -21.50 11.45
N LYS A 44 -3.27 -21.68 11.49
CA LYS A 44 -2.63 -22.31 12.65
C LYS A 44 -2.78 -21.42 13.87
N SER A 45 -2.90 -22.05 15.05
CA SER A 45 -3.09 -21.36 16.33
C SER A 45 -1.94 -20.42 16.73
N GLN A 46 -0.75 -20.58 16.16
CA GLN A 46 0.38 -19.68 16.38
C GLN A 46 0.30 -18.38 15.55
N TYR A 47 -0.66 -18.29 14.61
CA TYR A 47 -0.90 -17.12 13.77
C TYR A 47 -2.29 -16.54 14.07
N VAL A 48 -3.19 -16.47 13.08
CA VAL A 48 -4.54 -15.93 13.27
C VAL A 48 -5.40 -16.94 14.05
N GLY A 49 -5.23 -18.24 13.80
CA GLY A 49 -5.93 -19.29 14.54
C GLY A 49 -7.44 -19.35 14.27
N ALA A 50 -7.94 -18.69 13.22
CA ALA A 50 -9.32 -18.78 12.77
C ALA A 50 -9.50 -19.91 11.74
N ASP A 51 -10.76 -20.30 11.52
CA ASP A 51 -11.10 -21.34 10.54
C ASP A 51 -10.57 -21.00 9.15
N ALA A 52 -9.94 -21.98 8.51
CA ALA A 52 -9.33 -21.82 7.18
C ALA A 52 -10.35 -21.35 6.14
N GLU A 53 -11.59 -21.84 6.21
CA GLU A 53 -12.67 -21.44 5.28
C GLU A 53 -13.02 -19.95 5.42
N VAL A 54 -12.99 -19.41 6.65
CA VAL A 54 -13.25 -17.98 6.90
C VAL A 54 -12.12 -17.12 6.33
N ILE A 55 -10.87 -17.52 6.52
CA ILE A 55 -9.70 -16.82 5.97
C ILE A 55 -9.69 -16.92 4.42
N ALA A 56 -10.10 -18.06 3.87
CA ALA A 56 -10.13 -18.28 2.43
C ALA A 56 -11.03 -17.27 1.69
N ASN A 57 -12.16 -16.86 2.29
CA ASN A 57 -13.09 -15.92 1.66
C ASN A 57 -12.42 -14.63 1.18
N SER A 58 -11.51 -14.04 1.95
CA SER A 58 -10.79 -12.83 1.51
C SER A 58 -9.56 -13.14 0.64
N MET A 59 -8.98 -14.34 0.77
CA MET A 59 -7.73 -14.71 0.10
C MET A 59 -7.96 -15.27 -1.31
N THR A 60 -9.02 -16.03 -1.55
CA THR A 60 -9.15 -16.87 -2.76
C THR A 60 -10.10 -16.29 -3.80
N GLY A 61 -10.51 -15.04 -3.63
CA GLY A 61 -11.11 -14.26 -4.70
C GLY A 61 -12.60 -14.44 -4.88
N THR A 62 -13.36 -14.72 -3.81
CA THR A 62 -14.82 -14.68 -3.85
C THR A 62 -15.36 -13.93 -2.65
N PHE A 63 -16.25 -12.97 -2.85
CA PHE A 63 -16.87 -12.23 -1.75
C PHE A 63 -18.38 -12.46 -1.74
N GLU A 64 -18.94 -12.73 -0.56
CA GLU A 64 -20.38 -12.84 -0.35
C GLU A 64 -20.90 -11.53 0.26
N TYR A 65 -21.67 -10.77 -0.50
CA TYR A 65 -22.16 -9.44 -0.10
C TYR A 65 -23.43 -9.54 0.76
N GLU A 66 -24.29 -10.49 0.42
CA GLU A 66 -25.46 -10.89 1.17
C GLU A 66 -25.65 -12.41 1.04
N LYS A 67 -26.48 -13.00 1.89
CA LYS A 67 -26.69 -14.45 1.91
C LYS A 67 -27.12 -14.96 0.52
N GLY A 68 -26.24 -15.69 -0.15
CA GLY A 68 -26.45 -16.24 -1.50
C GLY A 68 -25.90 -15.39 -2.66
N ASP A 69 -25.50 -14.13 -2.44
CA ASP A 69 -24.86 -13.28 -3.45
C ASP A 69 -23.33 -13.39 -3.36
N LYS A 70 -22.82 -14.50 -3.88
CA LYS A 70 -21.39 -14.76 -3.99
C LYS A 70 -20.89 -14.35 -5.37
N ARG A 71 -19.89 -13.47 -5.40
CA ARG A 71 -19.30 -12.95 -6.64
C ARG A 71 -17.82 -13.27 -6.71
N ASP A 72 -17.35 -13.56 -7.91
CA ASP A 72 -15.93 -13.70 -8.18
C ASP A 72 -15.25 -12.32 -8.18
N VAL A 73 -14.27 -12.17 -7.31
CA VAL A 73 -13.45 -10.98 -7.14
C VAL A 73 -11.99 -11.45 -6.97
N PRO A 74 -11.35 -11.99 -8.01
CA PRO A 74 -10.01 -12.62 -7.93
C PRO A 74 -8.93 -11.67 -7.39
N ASP A 75 -9.11 -10.37 -7.58
CA ASP A 75 -8.26 -9.28 -7.10
C ASP A 75 -8.84 -8.56 -5.88
N PHE A 76 -9.70 -9.22 -5.09
CA PHE A 76 -10.21 -8.65 -3.84
C PHE A 76 -9.07 -8.20 -2.92
N ASN A 77 -8.04 -9.04 -2.82
CA ASN A 77 -6.74 -8.67 -2.32
C ASN A 77 -5.71 -8.84 -3.44
N VAL A 78 -4.84 -7.85 -3.61
CA VAL A 78 -3.65 -7.91 -4.46
C VAL A 78 -2.45 -7.62 -3.58
N PHE A 79 -1.47 -8.53 -3.58
CA PHE A 79 -0.31 -8.42 -2.70
C PHE A 79 0.89 -7.81 -3.39
N PHE A 80 1.12 -8.13 -4.67
CA PHE A 80 2.29 -7.73 -5.44
C PHE A 80 1.96 -7.17 -6.82
N ARG A 81 0.97 -7.72 -7.52
CA ARG A 81 0.60 -7.24 -8.87
C ARG A 81 0.27 -5.75 -8.87
N HIS A 82 0.38 -5.11 -10.03
CA HIS A 82 0.07 -3.68 -10.23
C HIS A 82 0.88 -2.74 -9.32
N ASN A 83 2.09 -3.16 -8.93
CA ASN A 83 2.98 -2.43 -8.03
C ASN A 83 2.37 -2.19 -6.64
N ALA A 84 1.55 -3.12 -6.14
CA ALA A 84 0.83 -2.98 -4.87
C ALA A 84 1.76 -2.74 -3.67
N THR A 85 2.96 -3.33 -3.68
CA THR A 85 3.96 -3.16 -2.61
C THR A 85 4.81 -1.90 -2.71
N TYR A 86 4.74 -1.15 -3.81
CA TYR A 86 5.57 0.06 -3.97
C TYR A 86 5.01 1.20 -3.10
N PRO A 87 5.81 1.80 -2.21
CA PRO A 87 5.32 2.82 -1.29
C PRO A 87 5.29 4.20 -1.99
N TYR A 88 4.19 4.50 -2.68
CA TYR A 88 3.99 5.81 -3.31
C TYR A 88 3.79 6.93 -2.27
N TYR A 89 4.51 8.04 -2.43
CA TYR A 89 4.32 9.25 -1.62
C TYR A 89 2.88 9.77 -1.72
N SER A 90 2.25 9.65 -2.89
CA SER A 90 0.84 10.02 -3.09
C SER A 90 -0.10 9.28 -2.15
N ASP A 91 0.21 8.03 -1.77
CA ASP A 91 -0.69 7.24 -0.92
C ASP A 91 -0.56 7.73 0.54
N ALA A 92 0.66 8.02 0.99
CA ALA A 92 0.91 8.69 2.28
C ALA A 92 0.23 10.07 2.37
N ILE A 93 0.39 10.88 1.34
CA ILE A 93 -0.21 12.22 1.28
C ILE A 93 -1.73 12.13 1.34
N TRP A 94 -2.35 11.12 0.73
CA TRP A 94 -3.79 10.92 0.79
C TRP A 94 -4.24 10.72 2.24
N TYR A 95 -3.57 9.84 3.00
CA TYR A 95 -3.85 9.65 4.42
C TYR A 95 -3.70 10.96 5.22
N LEU A 96 -2.63 11.71 4.98
CA LEU A 96 -2.41 13.00 5.64
C LEU A 96 -3.53 14.00 5.30
N THR A 97 -4.04 14.03 4.05
CA THR A 97 -5.20 14.86 3.71
C THR A 97 -6.46 14.41 4.45
N GLN A 98 -6.72 13.11 4.60
CA GLN A 98 -7.87 12.64 5.37
C GLN A 98 -7.73 12.96 6.86
N MET A 99 -6.52 12.87 7.42
CA MET A 99 -6.22 13.29 8.79
C MET A 99 -6.42 14.80 8.99
N ARG A 100 -6.09 15.62 7.98
CA ARG A 100 -6.41 17.05 7.99
C ARG A 100 -7.91 17.27 7.94
N ARG A 101 -8.60 16.65 6.99
CA ARG A 101 -10.05 16.78 6.76
C ARG A 101 -10.85 16.47 8.02
N TRP A 102 -10.43 15.47 8.79
CA TRP A 102 -11.12 14.99 9.99
C TRP A 102 -10.52 15.49 11.31
N GLY A 103 -9.59 16.45 11.26
CA GLY A 103 -9.13 17.20 12.44
C GLY A 103 -7.99 16.57 13.24
N GLN A 104 -7.46 15.41 12.86
CA GLN A 104 -6.23 14.88 13.46
C GLN A 104 -5.00 15.76 13.16
N ILE A 105 -5.00 16.49 12.05
CA ILE A 105 -4.07 17.59 11.77
C ILE A 105 -4.88 18.89 11.88
N PRO A 106 -4.85 19.56 13.05
CA PRO A 106 -5.80 20.65 13.36
C PRO A 106 -5.49 21.95 12.64
N GLU A 107 -4.26 22.12 12.15
CA GLU A 107 -3.82 23.32 11.47
C GLU A 107 -3.61 23.08 9.97
N GLN A 108 -3.80 24.14 9.18
CA GLN A 108 -3.46 24.12 7.77
C GLN A 108 -1.95 23.93 7.60
N GLN A 109 -1.58 23.09 6.64
CA GLN A 109 -0.20 22.84 6.25
C GLN A 109 0.00 23.15 4.77
N SER A 110 1.21 23.55 4.38
CA SER A 110 1.54 23.74 2.96
C SER A 110 1.61 22.40 2.22
N ASP A 111 1.46 22.42 0.90
CA ASP A 111 1.64 21.21 0.07
C ASP A 111 3.04 20.58 0.28
N ASP A 112 4.07 21.41 0.45
CA ASP A 112 5.43 20.97 0.75
C ASP A 112 5.56 20.24 2.09
N TRP A 113 4.78 20.65 3.10
CA TRP A 113 4.79 19.95 4.39
C TRP A 113 4.30 18.51 4.23
N TYR A 114 3.19 18.29 3.50
CA TYR A 114 2.67 16.94 3.22
C TYR A 114 3.71 16.08 2.50
N MET A 115 4.37 16.66 1.49
CA MET A 115 5.44 16.02 0.74
C MET A 115 6.62 15.60 1.63
N ASN A 116 7.06 16.49 2.53
CA ASN A 116 8.21 16.23 3.41
C ASN A 116 7.88 15.12 4.41
N ILE A 117 6.72 15.16 5.05
CA ILE A 117 6.28 14.11 5.98
C ILE A 117 6.15 12.77 5.24
N ALA A 118 5.58 12.75 4.03
CA ALA A 118 5.48 11.52 3.25
C ALA A 118 6.85 10.90 2.95
N LYS A 119 7.87 11.71 2.63
CA LYS A 119 9.25 11.25 2.37
C LYS A 119 9.96 10.68 3.60
N GLU A 120 9.59 11.12 4.80
CA GLU A 120 10.16 10.58 6.03
C GLU A 120 9.68 9.16 6.33
N VAL A 121 8.45 8.83 5.93
CA VAL A 121 7.76 7.58 6.32
C VAL A 121 7.71 6.57 5.18
N TYR A 122 7.38 7.00 3.95
CA TYR A 122 7.33 6.14 2.78
C TYR A 122 8.70 6.14 2.12
N ARG A 123 9.35 4.99 2.03
CA ARG A 123 10.76 4.87 1.61
C ARG A 123 10.92 4.05 0.33
N PRO A 124 10.49 4.58 -0.83
CA PRO A 124 10.62 3.90 -2.11
C PRO A 124 12.09 3.66 -2.49
N ASP A 125 13.02 4.46 -1.96
CA ASP A 125 14.46 4.28 -2.14
C ASP A 125 14.95 2.96 -1.51
N ILE A 126 14.44 2.59 -0.33
CA ILE A 126 14.78 1.32 0.33
C ILE A 126 14.10 0.15 -0.39
N TYR A 127 12.84 0.34 -0.81
CA TYR A 127 12.12 -0.64 -1.62
C TYR A 127 12.87 -0.94 -2.93
N GLN A 128 13.32 0.10 -3.63
CA GLN A 128 14.06 -0.03 -4.88
C GLN A 128 15.38 -0.77 -4.69
N GLN A 129 16.13 -0.50 -3.62
CA GLN A 129 17.34 -1.27 -3.30
C GLN A 129 17.03 -2.76 -3.07
N ALA A 130 15.93 -3.06 -2.38
CA ALA A 130 15.51 -4.44 -2.13
C ALA A 130 15.09 -5.14 -3.44
N ALA A 131 14.29 -4.46 -4.27
CA ALA A 131 13.88 -4.96 -5.57
C ALA A 131 15.07 -5.18 -6.51
N GLN A 132 15.97 -4.21 -6.62
CA GLN A 132 17.16 -4.29 -7.46
C GLN A 132 18.04 -5.46 -7.07
N SER A 133 18.27 -5.66 -5.77
CA SER A 133 19.05 -6.80 -5.31
C SER A 133 18.35 -8.15 -5.57
N LEU A 134 17.01 -8.21 -5.63
CA LEU A 134 16.26 -9.43 -6.00
C LEU A 134 16.36 -9.73 -7.49
N ILE A 135 16.54 -8.69 -8.30
CA ILE A 135 16.82 -8.81 -9.73
C ILE A 135 18.25 -9.31 -9.97
N GLU A 136 19.22 -8.74 -9.24
CA GLU A 136 20.65 -9.06 -9.39
C GLU A 136 20.99 -10.52 -9.07
N ASP A 137 20.32 -11.11 -8.06
CA ASP A 137 20.51 -12.52 -7.71
C ASP A 137 19.57 -13.49 -8.45
N GLY A 138 18.73 -12.98 -9.35
CA GLY A 138 17.83 -13.77 -10.18
C GLY A 138 16.61 -14.32 -9.45
N THR A 139 16.34 -13.89 -8.21
CA THR A 139 15.13 -14.32 -7.49
C THR A 139 13.85 -13.84 -8.18
N LEU A 140 13.86 -12.60 -8.69
CA LEU A 140 12.78 -12.00 -9.47
C LEU A 140 13.36 -11.33 -10.72
N SER A 141 12.53 -11.03 -11.71
CA SER A 141 12.95 -10.37 -12.94
C SER A 141 12.67 -8.87 -12.90
N ALA A 142 13.39 -8.09 -13.72
CA ALA A 142 13.13 -6.66 -13.85
C ALA A 142 11.70 -6.34 -14.35
N LYS A 143 11.03 -7.30 -15.00
CA LYS A 143 9.64 -7.15 -15.48
C LYS A 143 8.59 -7.26 -14.37
N ASP A 144 8.96 -7.82 -13.22
CA ASP A 144 8.08 -7.94 -12.06
C ASP A 144 7.93 -6.61 -11.31
N PHE A 145 8.76 -5.62 -11.63
CA PHE A 145 8.81 -4.32 -10.96
C PHE A 145 8.47 -3.19 -11.93
N PRO A 146 8.06 -2.02 -11.41
CA PRO A 146 7.92 -0.85 -12.25
C PRO A 146 9.29 -0.35 -12.72
N ASP A 147 9.32 0.39 -13.83
CA ASP A 147 10.55 1.06 -14.27
C ASP A 147 10.89 2.20 -13.31
N PHE A 148 11.73 1.90 -12.32
CA PHE A 148 12.12 2.86 -11.29
C PHE A 148 12.80 4.12 -11.85
N LYS A 149 13.34 4.10 -13.08
CA LYS A 149 13.92 5.31 -13.71
C LYS A 149 12.86 6.30 -14.16
N GLN A 150 11.64 5.83 -14.41
CA GLN A 150 10.51 6.64 -14.86
C GLN A 150 9.55 7.00 -13.72
N MET A 151 9.81 6.51 -12.51
CA MET A 151 9.00 6.80 -11.33
C MET A 151 9.58 7.95 -10.53
N ASP A 152 8.72 8.89 -10.13
CA ASP A 152 9.01 9.96 -9.18
C ASP A 152 8.43 9.70 -7.79
N GLY A 153 7.89 8.49 -7.57
CA GLY A 153 7.26 8.10 -6.31
C GLY A 153 5.79 8.50 -6.19
N PHE A 154 5.17 9.03 -7.26
CA PHE A 154 3.78 9.43 -7.26
C PHE A 154 2.95 8.64 -8.26
N ARG A 155 1.71 8.31 -7.88
CA ARG A 155 0.72 7.87 -8.84
C ARG A 155 0.27 9.04 -9.72
N ALA A 156 -0.27 8.72 -10.90
CA ALA A 156 -1.04 9.66 -11.69
C ALA A 156 -2.31 10.09 -10.92
N PRO A 157 -2.96 11.21 -11.29
CA PRO A 157 -4.23 11.61 -10.69
C PRO A 157 -5.26 10.48 -10.72
N GLN A 158 -5.81 10.15 -9.55
CA GLN A 158 -6.74 9.05 -9.34
C GLN A 158 -8.19 9.55 -9.44
N LYS A 159 -9.03 8.82 -10.19
CA LYS A 159 -10.44 9.17 -10.44
C LYS A 159 -11.42 8.09 -9.97
N HIS A 160 -10.93 7.07 -9.27
CA HIS A 160 -11.69 5.86 -8.95
C HIS A 160 -12.36 5.90 -7.56
N PHE A 161 -12.43 7.07 -6.93
CA PHE A 161 -13.16 7.24 -5.68
C PHE A 161 -14.67 7.20 -5.94
N ILE A 162 -15.44 6.70 -4.97
CA ILE A 162 -16.89 6.52 -5.09
C ILE A 162 -17.67 7.82 -5.32
N ASP A 163 -17.07 8.97 -4.98
CA ASP A 163 -17.64 10.31 -5.10
C ASP A 163 -17.14 11.08 -6.33
N ASP A 164 -16.41 10.40 -7.24
CA ASP A 164 -15.80 10.97 -8.46
C ASP A 164 -14.82 12.14 -8.21
N ILE A 165 -14.45 12.42 -6.95
CA ILE A 165 -13.51 13.50 -6.64
C ILE A 165 -12.10 13.06 -7.01
N VAL A 166 -11.53 13.76 -8.01
CA VAL A 166 -10.17 13.49 -8.48
C VAL A 166 -9.14 13.86 -7.43
N TYR A 167 -8.30 12.89 -7.08
CA TYR A 167 -7.16 13.05 -6.18
C TYR A 167 -5.85 13.15 -6.97
N ASP A 168 -5.08 14.21 -6.71
CA ASP A 168 -3.68 14.31 -7.13
C ASP A 168 -2.81 14.56 -5.91
N GLY A 169 -1.93 13.61 -5.59
CA GLY A 169 -1.03 13.71 -4.43
C GLY A 169 -0.02 14.85 -4.50
N ARG A 170 0.12 15.51 -5.66
CA ARG A 170 0.95 16.73 -5.81
C ARG A 170 0.23 18.00 -5.37
N GLN A 171 -1.09 17.96 -5.18
CA GLN A 171 -1.91 19.13 -4.85
C GLN A 171 -2.86 18.83 -3.67
N PRO A 172 -2.35 18.44 -2.49
CA PRO A 172 -3.17 18.02 -1.37
C PRO A 172 -4.15 19.10 -0.89
N ASN A 173 -3.74 20.37 -0.83
CA ASN A 173 -4.68 21.45 -0.46
C ASN A 173 -5.78 21.63 -1.51
N ALA A 174 -5.45 21.57 -2.81
CA ALA A 174 -6.47 21.66 -3.87
C ALA A 174 -7.45 20.49 -3.83
N TYR A 175 -7.03 19.31 -3.36
CA TYR A 175 -7.92 18.17 -3.13
C TYR A 175 -8.87 18.41 -1.94
N LEU A 176 -8.36 18.93 -0.82
CA LEU A 176 -9.18 19.24 0.37
C LEU A 176 -10.32 20.21 0.08
N GLU A 177 -10.06 21.24 -0.74
CA GLU A 177 -11.07 22.24 -1.12
C GLU A 177 -12.25 21.68 -1.93
N LYS A 178 -12.13 20.46 -2.48
CA LYS A 178 -13.21 19.83 -3.28
C LYS A 178 -14.32 19.25 -2.40
N PHE A 179 -14.10 19.09 -1.09
CA PHE A 179 -15.06 18.46 -0.20
C PHE A 179 -16.03 19.45 0.44
N SER A 180 -17.30 19.06 0.49
CA SER A 180 -18.35 19.81 1.19
C SER A 180 -18.24 19.72 2.72
N ILE A 181 -17.69 18.61 3.24
CA ILE A 181 -17.59 18.29 4.66
C ILE A 181 -16.14 18.03 5.06
N GLY A 182 -15.73 18.61 6.19
CA GLY A 182 -14.39 18.48 6.79
C GLY A 182 -13.63 19.81 6.81
N LEU A 183 -12.50 19.84 7.52
CA LEU A 183 -11.64 21.02 7.57
C LEU A 183 -11.01 21.29 6.20
N LYS A 184 -11.10 22.55 5.76
CA LYS A 184 -10.47 23.07 4.54
C LYS A 184 -9.81 24.41 4.83
N GLY A 185 -8.90 24.84 3.95
CA GLY A 185 -8.12 26.06 4.13
C GLY A 185 -7.67 26.29 5.58
N LYS A 186 -8.10 27.43 6.13
CA LYS A 186 -7.73 27.92 7.48
C LYS A 186 -8.65 27.41 8.61
N ASP A 187 -9.58 26.51 8.34
CA ASP A 187 -10.47 25.95 9.36
C ASP A 187 -9.67 25.26 10.47
N LYS A 188 -10.21 25.22 11.69
CA LYS A 188 -9.58 24.59 12.86
C LYS A 188 -10.62 23.82 13.66
N VAL A 189 -10.16 22.81 14.40
CA VAL A 189 -10.96 22.10 15.43
C VAL A 189 -11.09 22.98 16.66
#